data_AF-A0A9E2BZ82-F1
#
_entry.id   AF-A0A9E2BZ82-F1
#
_cell.length_a   1.000
_cell.length_b   1.000
_cell.length_c   1.000
_cell.angle_alpha   90.00
_cell.angle_beta   90.00
_cell.angle_gamma   90.00
#
_symmetry.space_group_name_H-M   'P 1'
#
loop_
_entity.id
_entity.type
_entity.pdbx_description
1 polymer ?
#
loop_
_entity_poly.entity_id
_entity_poly.type
_entity_poly.pdbx_seq_one_letter_code
_entity_poly.pdbx_strand_id
1 'polypeptide(L)'
;MAAVDITVVIVNYNVRPFLNHCLQSVLRAGDDLNLEVIVVDNASSDESAEMVAQNYPEVVLLVNQENVGFAKANNQAFRIARGEAVLILNPDSFVQTDTLRTLFKHLREVKDIGAIGPKILLPDGRFEPRSMRGFPTPWAAFSYLSGLAALFPRSAFFNQYLPTHLDREQRQEVDALSGCCMMVRRDLLVELQGFDEDYFMYGEDLDLCYRIQKRGHKIIYEPSTRIVHFKGESTRRSNIDRKFHFRKAMRLFVDKNLTGNVSRIATTVINVGFWFQEAERRILKLLTRIAVPLVDVFLLNLFILLGRLIRFEEAGYNFNVWLVNGIYSLFYISAGLIFEAHRRYKFSGRMALYSAGAAAFGSAAFTYFF
;
A
#
# COMPACT_ATOMS: atom_id res chain seq x y z
N MET A 1 7.92 10.53 40.78
CA MET A 1 7.33 9.49 39.90
C MET A 1 8.49 8.67 39.35
N ALA A 2 8.35 7.35 39.21
CA ALA A 2 9.35 6.54 38.52
C ALA A 2 9.54 7.05 37.08
N ALA A 3 10.76 6.98 36.55
CA ALA A 3 11.02 7.37 35.17
C ALA A 3 10.30 6.41 34.21
N VAL A 4 9.61 6.95 33.22
CA VAL A 4 8.96 6.14 32.17
C VAL A 4 10.02 5.74 31.15
N ASP A 5 10.12 4.45 30.85
CA ASP A 5 11.09 3.93 29.90
C ASP A 5 10.64 4.22 28.46
N ILE A 6 9.40 3.83 28.13
CA ILE A 6 8.84 3.93 26.78
C ILE A 6 7.43 4.50 26.85
N THR A 7 7.13 5.48 25.99
CA THR A 7 5.74 5.84 25.65
C THR A 7 5.36 5.20 24.31
N VAL A 8 4.34 4.35 24.30
CA VAL A 8 3.77 3.78 23.07
C VAL A 8 2.63 4.67 22.60
N VAL A 9 2.72 5.15 21.37
CA VAL A 9 1.72 6.02 20.74
C VAL A 9 1.02 5.26 19.62
N ILE A 10 -0.30 5.16 19.73
CA ILE A 10 -1.14 4.45 18.76
C ILE A 10 -2.23 5.40 18.25
N VAL A 11 -2.21 5.70 16.95
CA VAL A 11 -3.30 6.45 16.30
C VAL A 11 -4.30 5.46 15.71
N ASN A 12 -5.54 5.49 16.19
CA ASN A 12 -6.60 4.59 15.78
C ASN A 12 -7.62 5.25 14.85
N TYR A 13 -8.10 4.49 13.86
CA TYR A 13 -9.26 4.87 13.05
C TYR A 13 -10.01 3.64 12.56
N ASN A 14 -11.23 3.42 13.08
CA ASN A 14 -12.18 2.39 12.65
C ASN A 14 -11.64 0.96 12.62
N VAL A 15 -10.75 0.56 13.55
CA VAL A 15 -10.17 -0.79 13.60
C VAL A 15 -10.19 -1.42 15.00
N ARG A 16 -11.29 -1.28 15.74
CA ARG A 16 -11.48 -1.76 17.12
C ARG A 16 -10.91 -3.16 17.40
N PRO A 17 -11.19 -4.22 16.61
CA PRO A 17 -10.66 -5.55 16.90
C PRO A 17 -9.13 -5.62 16.85
N PHE A 18 -8.53 -4.93 15.87
CA PHE A 18 -7.08 -4.87 15.73
C PHE A 18 -6.45 -4.06 16.86
N LEU A 19 -7.03 -2.90 17.19
CA LEU A 19 -6.57 -2.08 18.30
C LEU A 19 -6.56 -2.87 19.61
N ASN A 20 -7.63 -3.62 19.90
CA ASN A 20 -7.73 -4.43 21.11
C ASN A 20 -6.58 -5.44 21.20
N HIS A 21 -6.29 -6.17 20.11
CA HIS A 21 -5.17 -7.10 20.11
C HIS A 21 -3.80 -6.43 20.15
N CYS A 22 -3.66 -5.27 19.50
CA CYS A 22 -2.46 -4.45 19.54
C CYS A 22 -2.13 -4.09 21.00
N LEU A 23 -3.10 -3.54 21.74
CA LEU A 23 -2.95 -3.18 23.15
C LEU A 23 -2.58 -4.39 24.01
N GLN A 24 -3.25 -5.54 23.85
CA GLN A 24 -2.88 -6.78 24.56
C GLN A 24 -1.43 -7.21 24.28
N SER A 25 -0.97 -7.09 23.03
CA SER A 25 0.41 -7.44 22.68
C SER A 25 1.42 -6.46 23.26
N VAL A 26 1.10 -5.16 23.27
CA VAL A 26 1.94 -4.09 23.81
C VAL A 26 2.12 -4.24 25.32
N LEU A 27 1.03 -4.45 26.06
CA LEU A 27 1.07 -4.61 27.51
C LEU A 27 1.94 -5.83 27.88
N ARG A 28 1.73 -6.98 27.23
CA ARG A 28 2.56 -8.18 27.44
C ARG A 28 4.04 -7.99 27.10
N ALA A 29 4.34 -7.20 26.07
CA ALA A 29 5.73 -6.91 25.69
C ALA A 29 6.40 -5.88 26.61
N GLY A 30 5.64 -5.22 27.47
CA GLY A 30 6.10 -4.20 28.41
C GLY A 30 6.13 -4.63 29.87
N ASP A 31 5.86 -5.91 30.20
CA ASP A 31 5.71 -6.40 31.58
C ASP A 31 6.92 -6.07 32.50
N ASP A 32 8.11 -5.88 31.95
CA ASP A 32 9.34 -5.54 32.68
C ASP A 32 9.81 -4.08 32.55
N LEU A 33 9.00 -3.23 31.91
CA LEU A 33 9.34 -1.85 31.58
C LEU A 33 8.33 -0.90 32.22
N ASN A 34 8.77 0.30 32.57
CA ASN A 34 7.83 1.37 32.97
C ASN A 34 7.19 1.95 31.70
N LEU A 35 6.07 1.35 31.30
CA LEU A 35 5.37 1.68 30.06
C LEU A 35 4.31 2.77 30.26
N GLU A 36 4.27 3.73 29.36
CA GLU A 36 3.11 4.59 29.13
C GLU A 36 2.49 4.22 27.78
N VAL A 37 1.17 4.10 27.70
CA VAL A 37 0.46 3.88 26.45
C VAL A 37 -0.53 5.02 26.22
N ILE A 38 -0.46 5.62 25.04
CA ILE A 38 -1.32 6.71 24.60
C ILE A 38 -2.02 6.28 23.32
N VAL A 39 -3.35 6.24 23.35
CA VAL A 39 -4.18 5.99 22.18
C VAL A 39 -4.84 7.29 21.75
N VAL A 40 -4.68 7.65 20.48
CA VAL A 40 -5.39 8.76 19.85
C VAL A 40 -6.45 8.19 18.92
N ASP A 41 -7.71 8.20 19.35
CA ASP A 41 -8.82 7.85 18.49
C ASP A 41 -9.17 9.00 17.55
N ASN A 42 -8.99 8.79 16.25
CA ASN A 42 -9.04 9.84 15.25
C ASN A 42 -10.45 10.00 14.63
N ALA A 43 -11.46 10.09 15.49
CA ALA A 43 -12.89 10.11 15.17
C ALA A 43 -13.42 8.80 14.58
N SER A 44 -13.21 7.68 15.31
CA SER A 44 -13.77 6.38 14.94
C SER A 44 -15.27 6.31 15.22
N SER A 45 -15.98 5.47 14.46
CA SER A 45 -17.41 5.19 14.60
C SER A 45 -17.70 3.72 14.91
N ASP A 46 -16.70 2.96 15.37
CA ASP A 46 -16.76 1.51 15.58
C ASP A 46 -16.59 1.09 17.05
N GLU A 47 -16.90 2.01 17.98
CA GLU A 47 -16.78 1.83 19.43
C GLU A 47 -15.34 1.63 19.93
N SER A 48 -14.33 2.04 19.14
CA SER A 48 -12.93 1.90 19.52
C SER A 48 -12.59 2.67 20.79
N ALA A 49 -13.04 3.92 20.92
CA ALA A 49 -12.74 4.77 22.06
C ALA A 49 -13.37 4.23 23.36
N GLU A 50 -14.62 3.80 23.29
CA GLU A 50 -15.36 3.17 24.39
C GLU A 50 -14.68 1.89 24.85
N MET A 51 -14.22 1.06 23.90
CA MET A 51 -13.49 -0.16 24.20
C MET A 51 -12.19 0.13 24.96
N VAL A 52 -11.43 1.16 24.56
CA VAL A 52 -10.21 1.55 25.28
C VAL A 52 -10.53 2.03 26.70
N ALA A 53 -11.50 2.94 26.83
CA ALA A 53 -11.87 3.49 28.14
C ALA A 53 -12.38 2.43 29.13
N GLN A 54 -13.09 1.40 28.64
CA GLN A 54 -13.64 0.34 29.48
C GLN A 54 -12.62 -0.74 29.83
N ASN A 55 -11.83 -1.19 28.86
CA ASN A 55 -10.97 -2.37 29.02
C ASN A 55 -9.54 -2.05 29.44
N TYR A 56 -9.09 -0.81 29.21
CA TYR A 56 -7.72 -0.37 29.46
C TYR A 56 -7.69 1.00 30.17
N PRO A 57 -8.25 1.11 31.40
CA PRO A 57 -8.35 2.38 32.12
C PRO A 57 -6.99 3.03 32.44
N GLU A 58 -5.90 2.28 32.37
CA GLU A 58 -4.52 2.75 32.51
C GLU A 58 -3.97 3.44 31.26
N VAL A 59 -4.59 3.24 30.10
CA VAL A 59 -4.19 3.85 28.82
C VAL A 59 -4.69 5.29 28.76
N VAL A 60 -3.81 6.20 28.36
CA VAL A 60 -4.21 7.59 28.11
C VAL A 60 -4.94 7.66 26.77
N LEU A 61 -6.24 7.94 26.81
CA LEU A 61 -7.08 8.05 25.61
C LEU A 61 -7.30 9.52 25.24
N LEU A 62 -6.94 9.89 24.01
CA LEU A 62 -7.29 11.16 23.37
C LEU A 62 -8.31 10.88 22.26
N VAL A 63 -9.47 11.54 22.31
CA VAL A 63 -10.54 11.34 21.31
C VAL A 63 -10.72 12.60 20.48
N ASN A 64 -10.42 12.52 19.18
CA ASN A 64 -10.63 13.61 18.25
C ASN A 64 -12.08 13.65 17.74
N GLN A 65 -12.58 14.85 17.48
CA GLN A 65 -13.91 15.07 16.87
C GLN A 65 -13.91 14.84 15.35
N GLU A 66 -12.76 14.97 14.71
CA GLU A 66 -12.57 14.74 13.29
C GLU A 66 -11.25 13.99 13.03
N ASN A 67 -11.14 13.36 11.86
CA ASN A 67 -9.90 12.70 11.46
C ASN A 67 -8.88 13.75 10.99
N VAL A 68 -7.96 14.14 11.88
CA VAL A 68 -6.93 15.17 11.62
C VAL A 68 -5.72 14.64 10.83
N GLY A 69 -5.72 13.37 10.43
CA GLY A 69 -4.59 12.71 9.80
C GLY A 69 -3.59 12.11 10.79
N PHE A 70 -2.63 11.34 10.27
CA PHE A 70 -1.71 10.55 11.06
C PHE A 70 -0.64 11.39 11.75
N ALA A 71 -0.04 12.37 11.06
CA ALA A 71 1.01 13.21 11.64
C ALA A 71 0.49 14.05 12.82
N LYS A 72 -0.64 14.77 12.60
CA LYS A 72 -1.26 15.61 13.63
C LYS A 72 -1.70 14.81 14.86
N ALA A 73 -2.34 13.66 14.64
CA ALA A 73 -2.78 12.79 15.74
C ALA A 73 -1.59 12.26 16.56
N ASN A 74 -0.52 11.79 15.93
CA ASN A 74 0.69 11.37 16.64
C ASN A 74 1.32 12.53 17.43
N ASN A 75 1.39 13.74 16.85
CA ASN A 75 1.92 14.90 17.54
C ASN A 75 1.12 15.30 18.79
N GLN A 76 -0.19 15.07 18.83
CA GLN A 76 -0.99 15.26 20.05
C GLN A 76 -0.46 14.39 21.20
N ALA A 77 -0.16 13.12 20.92
CA ALA A 77 0.40 12.21 21.91
C ALA A 77 1.88 12.53 22.23
N PHE A 78 2.70 12.90 21.24
CA PHE A 78 4.11 13.25 21.48
C PHE A 78 4.27 14.41 22.47
N ARG A 79 3.36 15.38 22.46
CA ARG A 79 3.39 16.54 23.38
C ARG A 79 3.24 16.16 24.84
N ILE A 80 2.55 15.06 25.14
CA ILE A 80 2.29 14.59 26.52
C ILE A 80 3.12 13.35 26.89
N ALA A 81 3.90 12.80 25.96
CA ALA A 81 4.72 11.61 26.14
C ALA A 81 5.82 11.81 27.21
N ARG A 82 5.92 10.88 28.16
CA ARG A 82 6.86 10.96 29.28
C ARG A 82 8.08 10.04 29.16
N GLY A 83 8.05 9.05 28.27
CA GLY A 83 9.10 8.04 28.11
C GLY A 83 10.46 8.59 27.70
N GLU A 84 11.54 7.90 28.08
CA GLU A 84 12.88 8.15 27.51
C GLU A 84 12.87 7.94 25.98
N ALA A 85 12.15 6.92 25.52
CA ALA A 85 11.87 6.66 24.12
C ALA A 85 10.36 6.73 23.83
N VAL A 86 10.01 7.02 22.57
CA VAL A 86 8.64 6.97 22.07
C VAL A 86 8.56 5.92 20.97
N LEU A 87 7.68 4.93 21.12
CA LEU A 87 7.35 3.97 20.08
C LEU A 87 6.11 4.45 19.33
N ILE A 88 6.26 4.73 18.05
CA ILE A 88 5.16 4.95 17.12
C ILE A 88 4.69 3.57 16.65
N LEU A 89 3.41 3.25 16.85
CA LEU A 89 2.85 1.95 16.53
C LEU A 89 1.47 2.07 15.87
N ASN A 90 1.29 1.38 14.74
CA ASN A 90 -0.01 1.29 14.10
C ASN A 90 -0.95 0.33 14.85
N PRO A 91 -2.27 0.61 14.88
CA PRO A 91 -3.27 -0.18 15.61
C PRO A 91 -3.49 -1.58 15.02
N ASP A 92 -3.07 -1.82 13.78
CA ASP A 92 -3.12 -3.11 13.08
C ASP A 92 -1.79 -3.89 13.17
N SER A 93 -1.01 -3.64 14.24
CA SER A 93 0.27 -4.29 14.51
C SER A 93 0.24 -5.14 15.79
N PHE A 94 0.94 -6.26 15.76
CA PHE A 94 1.11 -7.19 16.88
C PHE A 94 2.60 -7.29 17.21
N VAL A 95 2.98 -6.88 18.40
CA VAL A 95 4.38 -6.89 18.85
C VAL A 95 4.75 -8.22 19.50
N GLN A 96 6.00 -8.67 19.32
CA GLN A 96 6.50 -9.81 20.09
C GLN A 96 6.86 -9.39 21.52
N THR A 97 6.87 -10.36 22.43
CA THR A 97 7.11 -10.14 23.87
C THR A 97 8.47 -9.52 24.16
N ASP A 98 9.47 -9.73 23.31
CA ASP A 98 10.82 -9.18 23.45
C ASP A 98 11.01 -7.84 22.73
N THR A 99 10.07 -7.42 21.87
CA THR A 99 10.27 -6.29 20.94
C THR A 99 10.58 -4.98 21.64
N LEU A 100 9.77 -4.59 22.64
CA LEU A 100 9.95 -3.30 23.32
C LEU A 100 11.29 -3.24 24.03
N ARG A 101 11.62 -4.29 24.79
CA ARG A 101 12.89 -4.41 25.52
C ARG A 101 14.08 -4.38 24.57
N THR A 102 14.05 -5.14 23.48
CA THR A 102 15.15 -5.23 22.51
C THR A 102 15.41 -3.88 21.84
N LEU A 103 14.37 -3.22 21.34
CA LEU A 103 14.51 -1.92 20.69
C LEU A 103 15.02 -0.85 21.68
N PHE A 104 14.45 -0.81 22.88
CA PHE A 104 14.83 0.17 23.89
C PHE A 104 16.27 -0.02 24.37
N LYS A 105 16.68 -1.26 24.63
CA LYS A 105 18.06 -1.59 24.99
C LYS A 105 19.05 -1.05 23.96
N HIS A 106 18.85 -1.38 22.68
CA HIS A 106 19.78 -0.95 21.64
C HIS A 106 19.77 0.57 21.41
N LEU A 107 18.60 1.21 21.51
CA LEU A 107 18.48 2.67 21.41
C LEU A 107 19.21 3.40 22.55
N ARG A 108 19.28 2.79 23.74
CA ARG A 108 20.00 3.34 24.90
C ARG A 108 21.51 3.09 24.86
N GLU A 109 21.92 1.90 24.44
CA GLU A 109 23.33 1.50 24.39
C GLU A 109 24.14 2.34 23.39
N VAL A 110 23.53 2.74 22.26
CA VAL A 110 24.22 3.44 21.18
C VAL A 110 23.63 4.84 21.00
N LYS A 111 24.38 5.86 21.44
CA LYS A 111 23.93 7.27 21.47
C LYS A 111 23.69 7.89 20.09
N ASP A 112 24.28 7.36 19.02
CA ASP A 112 24.12 7.90 17.68
C ASP A 112 22.82 7.43 16.99
N ILE A 113 22.12 6.43 17.54
CA ILE A 113 20.85 5.95 17.01
C ILE A 113 19.74 6.94 17.37
N GLY A 114 19.18 7.60 16.36
CA GLY A 114 18.02 8.49 16.52
C GLY A 114 16.70 7.72 16.49
N ALA A 115 16.61 6.71 15.63
CA ALA A 115 15.45 5.82 15.56
C ALA A 115 15.85 4.37 15.26
N ILE A 116 15.06 3.43 15.76
CA ILE A 116 15.23 1.99 15.57
C ILE A 116 13.88 1.33 15.28
N GLY A 117 13.85 0.37 14.36
CA GLY A 117 12.63 -0.32 13.96
C GLY A 117 12.86 -1.81 13.76
N PRO A 118 11.89 -2.66 14.12
CA PRO A 118 12.03 -4.11 14.08
C PRO A 118 11.85 -4.66 12.66
N LYS A 119 12.06 -5.96 12.50
CA LYS A 119 11.59 -6.69 11.32
C LYS A 119 10.06 -6.70 11.26
N ILE A 120 9.49 -6.30 10.13
CA ILE A 120 8.02 -6.31 9.94
C ILE A 120 7.64 -7.47 9.03
N LEU A 121 6.72 -8.31 9.53
CA LEU A 121 6.11 -9.40 8.78
C LEU A 121 4.65 -9.06 8.42
N LEU A 122 4.22 -9.57 7.28
CA LEU A 122 2.82 -9.65 6.89
C LEU A 122 2.11 -10.79 7.63
N PRO A 123 0.77 -10.82 7.64
CA PRO A 123 0.00 -11.89 8.31
C PRO A 123 0.29 -13.30 7.76
N ASP A 124 0.75 -13.39 6.52
CA ASP A 124 1.16 -14.65 5.87
C ASP A 124 2.61 -15.06 6.18
N GLY A 125 3.29 -14.33 7.08
CA GLY A 125 4.66 -14.58 7.50
C GLY A 125 5.73 -14.03 6.55
N ARG A 126 5.35 -13.46 5.39
CA ARG A 126 6.32 -12.86 4.46
C ARG A 126 6.85 -11.54 5.02
N PHE A 127 8.10 -11.24 4.71
CA PHE A 127 8.71 -9.95 5.02
C PHE A 127 7.99 -8.80 4.30
N GLU A 128 7.74 -7.68 4.98
CA GLU A 128 7.23 -6.45 4.39
C GLU A 128 8.39 -5.58 3.88
N PRO A 129 8.62 -5.47 2.55
CA PRO A 129 9.76 -4.73 2.03
C PRO A 129 9.73 -3.23 2.34
N ARG A 130 8.55 -2.67 2.66
CA ARG A 130 8.41 -1.25 3.02
C ARG A 130 8.80 -0.95 4.46
N SER A 131 9.21 -1.94 5.25
CA SER A 131 9.75 -1.72 6.59
C SER A 131 11.04 -0.90 6.57
N MET A 132 11.78 -0.97 5.46
CA MET A 132 12.97 -0.17 5.15
C MET A 132 12.72 0.54 3.83
N ARG A 133 13.00 1.84 3.76
CA ARG A 133 12.83 2.64 2.55
C ARG A 133 14.01 3.56 2.36
N GLY A 134 14.34 3.83 1.09
CA GLY A 134 15.23 4.91 0.67
C GLY A 134 14.48 6.22 0.46
N PHE A 135 15.22 7.31 0.45
CA PHE A 135 14.65 8.61 0.09
C PHE A 135 14.28 8.67 -1.41
N PRO A 136 13.21 9.39 -1.78
CA PRO A 136 12.74 9.51 -3.17
C PRO A 136 13.63 10.47 -3.99
N THR A 137 14.92 10.16 -4.11
CA THR A 137 15.84 10.86 -5.03
C THR A 137 15.39 10.68 -6.48
N PRO A 138 15.81 11.54 -7.43
CA PRO A 138 15.40 11.40 -8.83
C PRO A 138 15.64 9.99 -9.40
N TRP A 139 16.80 9.40 -9.12
CA TRP A 139 17.16 8.08 -9.61
C TRP A 139 16.38 6.96 -8.91
N ALA A 140 16.22 7.05 -7.58
CA ALA A 140 15.43 6.10 -6.80
C ALA A 140 13.97 6.09 -7.27
N ALA A 141 13.38 7.28 -7.46
CA ALA A 141 12.03 7.44 -7.98
C ALA A 141 11.90 6.90 -9.41
N PHE A 142 12.83 7.21 -10.30
CA PHE A 142 12.82 6.73 -11.69
C PHE A 142 12.90 5.20 -11.74
N SER A 143 13.86 4.61 -11.03
CA SER A 143 14.09 3.17 -11.00
C SER A 143 12.90 2.40 -10.43
N TYR A 144 12.24 2.96 -9.39
CA TYR A 144 11.04 2.38 -8.80
C TYR A 144 9.82 2.51 -9.72
N LEU A 145 9.56 3.70 -10.26
CA LEU A 145 8.34 3.98 -11.04
C LEU A 145 8.37 3.34 -12.44
N SER A 146 9.55 3.19 -13.05
CA SER A 146 9.75 2.53 -14.34
C SER A 146 9.72 0.99 -14.27
N GLY A 147 9.83 0.42 -13.07
CA GLY A 147 9.94 -1.03 -12.88
C GLY A 147 11.36 -1.59 -13.00
N LEU A 148 12.38 -0.77 -13.30
CA LEU A 148 13.79 -1.20 -13.34
C LEU A 148 14.25 -1.84 -12.02
N ALA A 149 13.79 -1.32 -10.88
CA ALA A 149 14.09 -1.90 -9.56
C ALA A 149 13.67 -3.38 -9.48
N ALA A 150 12.51 -3.73 -10.03
CA ALA A 150 11.99 -5.10 -10.04
C ALA A 150 12.76 -6.03 -11.00
N LEU A 151 13.35 -5.49 -12.07
CA LEU A 151 14.20 -6.24 -13.00
C LEU A 151 15.59 -6.56 -12.41
N PHE A 152 16.09 -5.71 -11.50
CA PHE A 152 17.43 -5.84 -10.92
C PHE A 152 17.43 -5.94 -9.38
N PRO A 153 16.69 -6.86 -8.75
CA PRO A 153 16.40 -6.85 -7.30
C PRO A 153 17.62 -6.98 -6.38
N ARG A 154 18.77 -7.44 -6.88
CA ARG A 154 20.03 -7.53 -6.11
C ARG A 154 20.94 -6.31 -6.27
N SER A 155 20.56 -5.35 -7.10
CA SER A 155 21.38 -4.17 -7.38
C SER A 155 21.05 -3.04 -6.40
N ALA A 156 22.05 -2.63 -5.61
CA ALA A 156 21.98 -1.43 -4.78
C ALA A 156 21.70 -0.16 -5.60
N PHE A 157 22.20 -0.12 -6.85
CA PHE A 157 22.02 1.03 -7.74
C PHE A 157 20.55 1.21 -8.17
N PHE A 158 19.84 0.13 -8.50
CA PHE A 158 18.43 0.21 -8.93
C PHE A 158 17.43 0.13 -7.76
N ASN A 159 17.82 -0.45 -6.63
CA ASN A 159 16.96 -0.67 -5.47
C ASN A 159 17.30 0.29 -4.32
N GLN A 160 17.40 1.58 -4.62
CA GLN A 160 17.61 2.61 -3.59
C GLN A 160 16.33 2.81 -2.77
N TYR A 161 15.16 2.92 -3.42
CA TYR A 161 13.92 3.26 -2.74
C TYR A 161 13.32 2.12 -1.90
N LEU A 162 13.33 0.89 -2.40
CA LEU A 162 13.04 -0.31 -1.63
C LEU A 162 14.31 -1.15 -1.62
N PRO A 163 15.11 -1.13 -0.55
CA PRO A 163 16.44 -1.72 -0.52
C PRO A 163 16.40 -3.25 -0.41
N THR A 164 15.88 -3.89 -1.45
CA THR A 164 15.72 -5.35 -1.58
C THR A 164 17.04 -6.11 -1.67
N HIS A 165 18.13 -5.41 -1.95
CA HIS A 165 19.49 -5.92 -2.00
C HIS A 165 20.12 -6.11 -0.61
N LEU A 166 19.54 -5.49 0.44
CA LEU A 166 20.03 -5.63 1.81
C LEU A 166 19.61 -6.97 2.42
N ASP A 167 20.47 -7.50 3.30
CA ASP A 167 20.15 -8.68 4.09
C ASP A 167 19.11 -8.31 5.16
N ARG A 168 18.01 -9.06 5.21
CA ARG A 168 16.87 -8.82 6.10
C ARG A 168 17.08 -9.40 7.49
N GLU A 169 18.08 -10.25 7.66
CA GLU A 169 18.45 -10.85 8.94
C GLU A 169 19.62 -10.11 9.62
N GLN A 170 20.19 -9.10 8.95
CA GLN A 170 21.30 -8.32 9.48
C GLN A 170 20.84 -6.96 10.02
N ARG A 171 21.29 -6.61 11.23
CA ARG A 171 21.16 -5.24 11.75
C ARG A 171 21.97 -4.30 10.86
N GLN A 172 21.34 -3.23 10.41
CA GLN A 172 22.00 -2.28 9.52
C GLN A 172 21.38 -0.88 9.61
N GLU A 173 22.16 0.10 9.18
CA GLU A 173 21.68 1.46 8.94
C GLU A 173 20.83 1.49 7.66
N VAL A 174 19.71 2.21 7.72
CA VAL A 174 18.78 2.39 6.61
C VAL A 174 18.40 3.85 6.47
N ASP A 175 17.92 4.27 5.30
CA ASP A 175 17.50 5.66 5.11
C ASP A 175 16.25 6.00 5.94
N ALA A 176 15.25 5.13 5.93
CA ALA A 176 14.01 5.34 6.65
C ALA A 176 13.34 4.04 7.09
N LEU A 177 12.68 4.10 8.24
CA LEU A 177 11.80 3.06 8.76
C LEU A 177 10.35 3.38 8.44
N SER A 178 9.49 2.37 8.47
CA SER A 178 8.05 2.58 8.36
C SER A 178 7.48 3.16 9.66
N GLY A 179 6.63 4.18 9.54
CA GLY A 179 5.82 4.70 10.65
C GLY A 179 4.83 3.70 11.27
N CYS A 180 4.77 2.46 10.75
CA CYS A 180 4.03 1.37 11.36
C CYS A 180 4.59 0.94 12.73
N CYS A 181 5.93 0.93 12.86
CA CYS A 181 6.60 0.54 14.10
C CYS A 181 8.01 1.12 14.09
N MET A 182 8.20 2.20 14.84
CA MET A 182 9.46 2.92 14.91
C MET A 182 9.63 3.52 16.30
N MET A 183 10.71 3.16 16.98
CA MET A 183 11.07 3.72 18.27
C MET A 183 12.08 4.86 18.07
N VAL A 184 11.79 6.02 18.63
CA VAL A 184 12.60 7.24 18.49
C VAL A 184 12.94 7.77 19.87
N ARG A 185 14.12 8.37 20.04
CA ARG A 185 14.45 9.04 21.30
C ARG A 185 13.51 10.24 21.51
N ARG A 186 12.98 10.39 22.72
CA ARG A 186 12.01 11.46 23.01
C ARG A 186 12.64 12.85 22.88
N ASP A 187 13.87 13.02 23.35
CA ASP A 187 14.59 14.29 23.25
C ASP A 187 14.71 14.76 21.79
N LEU A 188 15.04 13.83 20.88
CA LEU A 188 15.12 14.10 19.45
C LEU A 188 13.75 14.39 18.83
N LEU A 189 12.67 13.68 19.24
CA LEU A 189 11.32 14.03 18.81
C LEU A 189 10.90 15.43 19.24
N VAL A 190 11.23 15.83 20.47
CA VAL A 190 10.93 17.17 20.99
C VAL A 190 11.72 18.24 20.22
N GLU A 191 13.02 18.02 20.01
CA GLU A 191 13.88 18.92 19.21
C GLU A 191 13.34 19.10 17.79
N LEU A 192 12.90 18.00 17.17
CA LEU A 192 12.38 17.98 15.81
C LEU A 192 10.90 18.37 15.70
N GLN A 193 10.24 18.68 16.81
CA GLN A 193 8.81 19.00 16.88
C GLN A 193 7.91 17.89 16.31
N GLY A 194 8.32 16.62 16.46
CA GLY A 194 7.58 15.45 16.01
C GLY A 194 7.49 15.32 14.50
N PHE A 195 6.34 14.84 14.01
CA PHE A 195 6.06 14.76 12.59
C PHE A 195 5.72 16.15 12.01
N ASP A 196 6.03 16.32 10.73
CA ASP A 196 5.62 17.51 10.00
C ASP A 196 4.11 17.41 9.66
N GLU A 197 3.32 18.33 10.19
CA GLU A 197 1.86 18.30 10.12
C GLU A 197 1.28 18.64 8.73
N ASP A 198 2.12 19.05 7.77
CA ASP A 198 1.68 19.20 6.37
C ASP A 198 1.44 17.84 5.71
N TYR A 199 2.04 16.77 6.26
CA TYR A 199 1.73 15.41 5.86
C TYR A 199 0.47 14.93 6.55
N PHE A 200 -0.59 14.71 5.78
CA PHE A 200 -1.77 14.01 6.30
C PHE A 200 -1.47 12.53 6.61
N MET A 201 -0.74 11.84 5.71
CA MET A 201 -0.28 10.45 5.85
C MET A 201 0.71 10.02 4.73
N TYR A 202 1.46 8.94 4.95
CA TYR A 202 2.38 8.23 4.02
C TYR A 202 3.74 8.88 3.68
N GLY A 203 4.10 9.99 4.32
CA GLY A 203 5.40 10.65 4.10
C GLY A 203 6.04 11.26 5.34
N GLU A 204 5.27 11.42 6.41
CA GLU A 204 5.71 11.86 7.73
C GLU A 204 6.82 10.99 8.31
N ASP A 205 6.80 9.68 8.04
CA ASP A 205 7.82 8.73 8.50
C ASP A 205 9.15 8.94 7.77
N LEU A 206 9.10 9.05 6.45
CA LEU A 206 10.27 9.41 5.61
C LEU A 206 10.85 10.77 6.01
N ASP A 207 9.99 11.77 6.19
CA ASP A 207 10.39 13.13 6.53
C ASP A 207 11.05 13.20 7.90
N LEU A 208 10.48 12.53 8.91
CA LEU A 208 11.10 12.44 10.23
C LEU A 208 12.46 11.73 10.17
N CYS A 209 12.56 10.58 9.48
CA CYS A 209 13.84 9.88 9.32
C CYS A 209 14.90 10.76 8.65
N TYR A 210 14.51 11.50 7.61
CA TYR A 210 15.39 12.44 6.93
C TYR A 210 15.86 13.58 7.85
N ARG A 211 14.94 14.15 8.65
CA ARG A 211 15.29 15.21 9.62
C ARG A 211 16.17 14.69 10.77
N ILE A 212 15.96 13.46 11.23
CA ILE A 212 16.83 12.77 12.21
C ILE A 212 18.25 12.64 11.63
N GLN A 213 18.39 12.16 10.40
CA GLN A 213 19.70 12.05 9.75
C GLN A 213 20.40 13.40 9.55
N LYS A 214 19.65 14.47 9.23
CA LYS A 214 20.19 15.83 9.15
C LYS A 214 20.77 16.34 10.47
N ARG A 215 20.39 15.75 11.61
CA ARG A 215 20.97 16.03 12.93
C ARG A 215 22.16 15.14 13.27
N GLY A 216 22.63 14.31 12.32
CA GLY A 216 23.78 13.42 12.49
C GLY A 216 23.46 12.10 13.20
N HIS A 217 22.17 11.77 13.36
CA HIS A 217 21.73 10.53 13.98
C HIS A 217 21.41 9.45 12.94
N LYS A 218 21.63 8.19 13.31
CA LYS A 218 21.37 7.03 12.48
C LYS A 218 19.96 6.49 12.64
N ILE A 219 19.48 5.86 11.58
CA ILE A 219 18.23 5.10 11.57
C ILE A 219 18.59 3.62 11.42
N ILE A 220 18.21 2.80 12.39
CA ILE A 220 18.64 1.40 12.48
C ILE A 220 17.48 0.44 12.26
N TYR A 221 17.69 -0.52 11.36
CA TYR A 221 16.85 -1.70 11.23
C TYR A 221 17.36 -2.81 12.15
N GLU A 222 16.48 -3.37 12.99
CA GLU A 222 16.77 -4.37 14.01
C GLU A 222 16.00 -5.68 13.77
N PRO A 223 16.61 -6.69 13.13
CA PRO A 223 15.92 -7.93 12.80
C PRO A 223 15.92 -8.98 13.92
N SER A 224 16.63 -8.76 15.04
CA SER A 224 16.61 -9.72 16.17
C SER A 224 15.24 -9.84 16.84
N THR A 225 14.35 -8.87 16.62
CA THR A 225 12.95 -8.92 17.02
C THR A 225 12.05 -8.56 15.84
N ARG A 226 10.76 -8.89 15.93
CA ARG A 226 9.81 -8.68 14.83
C ARG A 226 8.42 -8.33 15.30
N ILE A 227 7.64 -7.75 14.39
CA ILE A 227 6.20 -7.52 14.56
C ILE A 227 5.43 -8.11 13.37
N VAL A 228 4.14 -8.34 13.55
CA VAL A 228 3.20 -8.66 12.45
C VAL A 228 2.30 -7.46 12.20
N HIS A 229 2.19 -6.98 10.96
CA HIS A 229 1.37 -5.83 10.59
C HIS A 229 0.35 -6.22 9.51
N PHE A 230 -0.94 -6.02 9.80
CA PHE A 230 -2.05 -6.40 8.93
C PHE A 230 -2.33 -5.43 7.78
N LYS A 231 -1.57 -4.33 7.72
CA LYS A 231 -1.44 -3.37 6.62
C LYS A 231 -2.75 -2.89 6.01
N GLY A 232 -3.11 -1.68 6.44
CA GLY A 232 -4.07 -0.85 5.73
C GLY A 232 -5.51 -1.18 6.08
N GLU A 233 -5.73 -1.81 7.22
CA GLU A 233 -7.07 -2.12 7.73
C GLU A 233 -7.87 -0.82 7.98
N SER A 234 -7.23 0.23 8.51
CA SER A 234 -7.86 1.55 8.67
C SER A 234 -8.13 2.24 7.33
N THR A 235 -7.24 2.08 6.33
CA THR A 235 -7.43 2.66 4.99
C THR A 235 -8.52 1.93 4.21
N ARG A 236 -8.66 0.60 4.38
CA ARG A 236 -9.74 -0.19 3.75
C ARG A 236 -11.12 0.24 4.22
N ARG A 237 -11.21 0.78 5.43
CA ARG A 237 -12.44 1.27 6.07
C ARG A 237 -12.65 2.77 5.93
N SER A 238 -11.83 3.45 5.13
CA SER A 238 -11.96 4.89 4.88
C SER A 238 -12.19 5.20 3.40
N ASN A 239 -12.79 6.35 3.13
CA ASN A 239 -12.93 6.89 1.76
C ASN A 239 -11.65 7.60 1.26
N ILE A 240 -10.51 7.36 1.92
CA ILE A 240 -9.26 8.07 1.64
C ILE A 240 -8.61 7.49 0.38
N ASP A 241 -8.35 8.35 -0.62
CA ASP A 241 -7.58 7.94 -1.80
C ASP A 241 -6.09 7.79 -1.44
N ARG A 242 -5.71 6.56 -1.09
CA ARG A 242 -4.33 6.18 -0.78
C ARG A 242 -3.33 6.65 -1.83
N LYS A 243 -3.67 6.55 -3.12
CA LYS A 243 -2.74 6.92 -4.20
C LYS A 243 -2.57 8.43 -4.24
N PHE A 244 -3.65 9.18 -4.11
CA PHE A 244 -3.61 10.64 -4.06
C PHE A 244 -2.74 11.13 -2.89
N HIS A 245 -2.97 10.63 -1.68
CA HIS A 245 -2.20 11.05 -0.50
C HIS A 245 -0.73 10.64 -0.60
N PHE A 246 -0.44 9.43 -1.08
CA PHE A 246 0.95 9.01 -1.31
C PHE A 246 1.66 9.89 -2.34
N ARG A 247 1.00 10.23 -3.47
CA ARG A 247 1.54 11.13 -4.49
C ARG A 247 1.82 12.52 -3.92
N LYS A 248 0.86 13.06 -3.16
CA LYS A 248 0.97 14.37 -2.50
C LYS A 248 2.14 14.38 -1.51
N ALA A 249 2.28 13.33 -0.70
CA ALA A 249 3.36 13.18 0.25
C ALA A 249 4.74 13.11 -0.41
N MET A 250 4.90 12.36 -1.51
CA MET A 250 6.20 12.29 -2.20
C MET A 250 6.59 13.63 -2.83
N ARG A 251 5.63 14.39 -3.37
CA ARG A 251 5.89 15.76 -3.87
C ARG A 251 6.30 16.69 -2.73
N LEU A 252 5.54 16.68 -1.63
CA LEU A 252 5.83 17.51 -0.47
C LEU A 252 7.22 17.23 0.09
N PHE A 253 7.63 15.97 0.15
CA PHE A 253 8.98 15.59 0.55
C PHE A 253 10.04 16.20 -0.38
N VAL A 254 9.86 16.08 -1.70
CA VAL A 254 10.80 16.63 -2.68
C VAL A 254 10.89 18.16 -2.58
N ASP A 255 9.75 18.83 -2.44
CA ASP A 255 9.67 20.29 -2.36
C ASP A 255 10.36 20.83 -1.08
N LYS A 256 10.24 20.11 0.04
CA LYS A 256 10.83 20.50 1.32
C LYS A 256 12.31 20.15 1.45
N ASN A 257 12.70 18.97 0.96
CA ASN A 257 13.98 18.36 1.30
C ASN A 257 15.02 18.42 0.16
N LEU A 258 14.59 18.60 -1.09
CA LEU A 258 15.48 18.74 -2.24
C LEU A 258 15.44 20.19 -2.76
N THR A 259 16.58 20.70 -3.22
CA THR A 259 16.70 22.08 -3.73
C THR A 259 17.21 22.13 -5.17
N GLY A 260 16.94 23.25 -5.86
CA GLY A 260 17.46 23.52 -7.19
C GLY A 260 17.00 22.52 -8.26
N ASN A 261 17.92 22.17 -9.16
CA ASN A 261 17.63 21.30 -10.31
C ASN A 261 17.24 19.87 -9.89
N VAL A 262 17.78 19.37 -8.77
CA VAL A 262 17.47 18.02 -8.26
C VAL A 262 15.99 17.90 -7.92
N SER A 263 15.42 18.91 -7.25
CA SER A 263 13.99 18.95 -6.93
C SER A 263 13.10 18.98 -8.17
N ARG A 264 13.47 19.78 -9.18
CA ARG A 264 12.72 19.84 -10.45
C ARG A 264 12.72 18.51 -11.20
N ILE A 265 13.87 17.82 -11.25
CA ILE A 265 13.99 16.51 -11.90
C ILE A 265 13.20 15.47 -11.11
N ALA A 266 13.35 15.39 -9.79
CA ALA A 266 12.59 14.46 -8.94
C ALA A 266 11.08 14.65 -9.12
N THR A 267 10.60 15.89 -9.04
CA THR A 267 9.18 16.22 -9.23
C THR A 267 8.68 15.80 -10.60
N THR A 268 9.45 16.06 -11.65
CA THR A 268 9.10 15.66 -13.02
C THR A 268 9.01 14.14 -13.15
N VAL A 269 10.02 13.42 -12.67
CA VAL A 269 10.05 11.94 -12.68
C VAL A 269 8.86 11.36 -11.93
N ILE A 270 8.56 11.89 -10.75
CA ILE A 270 7.43 11.46 -9.93
C ILE A 270 6.11 11.70 -10.68
N ASN A 271 5.93 12.87 -11.27
CA ASN A 271 4.71 13.23 -12.01
C ASN A 271 4.50 12.35 -13.25
N VAL A 272 5.53 12.20 -14.07
CA VAL A 272 5.48 11.38 -15.28
C VAL A 272 5.32 9.91 -14.94
N GLY A 273 6.07 9.38 -13.97
CA GLY A 273 5.96 7.98 -13.57
C GLY A 273 4.57 7.63 -13.02
N PHE A 274 3.96 8.53 -12.24
CA PHE A 274 2.59 8.33 -11.77
C PHE A 274 1.54 8.45 -12.87
N TRP A 275 1.74 9.32 -13.85
CA TRP A 275 0.90 9.39 -15.03
C TRP A 275 1.01 8.11 -15.86
N PHE A 276 2.22 7.61 -16.08
CA PHE A 276 2.48 6.38 -16.80
C PHE A 276 1.81 5.17 -16.14
N GLN A 277 1.97 4.97 -14.83
CA GLN A 277 1.29 3.88 -14.11
C GLN A 277 -0.23 3.97 -14.16
N GLU A 278 -0.80 5.17 -14.27
CA GLU A 278 -2.24 5.35 -14.42
C GLU A 278 -2.69 5.03 -15.86
N ALA A 279 -1.93 5.47 -16.85
CA ALA A 279 -2.15 5.14 -18.25
C ALA A 279 -2.04 3.63 -18.49
N GLU A 280 -0.98 2.99 -17.99
CA GLU A 280 -0.76 1.53 -18.04
C GLU A 280 -1.97 0.77 -17.50
N ARG A 281 -2.47 1.13 -16.31
CA ARG A 281 -3.66 0.48 -15.73
C ARG A 281 -4.90 0.66 -16.59
N ARG A 282 -5.11 1.85 -17.15
CA ARG A 282 -6.25 2.12 -18.04
C ARG A 282 -6.16 1.30 -19.32
N ILE A 283 -4.96 1.21 -19.90
CA ILE A 283 -4.67 0.39 -21.07
C ILE A 283 -4.88 -1.09 -20.75
N LEU A 284 -4.30 -1.61 -19.66
CA LEU A 284 -4.49 -3.01 -19.26
C LEU A 284 -5.97 -3.32 -18.97
N LYS A 285 -6.71 -2.42 -18.35
CA LYS A 285 -8.15 -2.57 -18.12
C LYS A 285 -8.93 -2.56 -19.43
N LEU A 286 -8.52 -1.74 -20.40
CA LEU A 286 -9.10 -1.73 -21.74
C LEU A 286 -8.77 -3.03 -22.49
N LEU A 287 -7.51 -3.44 -22.51
CA LEU A 287 -7.02 -4.68 -23.14
C LEU A 287 -7.74 -5.90 -22.57
N THR A 288 -7.83 -6.03 -21.25
CA THR A 288 -8.56 -7.14 -20.61
C THR A 288 -10.05 -7.12 -20.90
N ARG A 289 -10.65 -5.94 -21.09
CA ARG A 289 -12.06 -5.79 -21.48
C ARG A 289 -12.34 -6.20 -22.92
N ILE A 290 -11.40 -5.96 -23.84
CA ILE A 290 -11.54 -6.34 -25.25
C ILE A 290 -11.03 -7.75 -25.54
N ALA A 291 -10.17 -8.31 -24.69
CA ALA A 291 -9.54 -9.61 -24.91
C ALA A 291 -10.58 -10.75 -25.05
N VAL A 292 -11.56 -10.83 -24.16
CA VAL A 292 -12.59 -11.89 -24.22
C VAL A 292 -13.43 -11.78 -25.50
N PRO A 293 -14.01 -10.61 -25.87
CA PRO A 293 -14.66 -10.44 -27.17
C PRO A 293 -13.78 -10.82 -28.37
N LEU A 294 -12.49 -10.46 -28.36
CA LEU A 294 -11.58 -10.79 -29.47
C LEU A 294 -11.33 -12.28 -29.58
N VAL A 295 -11.18 -12.98 -28.45
CA VAL A 295 -11.05 -14.44 -28.42
C VAL A 295 -12.33 -15.10 -28.93
N ASP A 296 -13.50 -14.63 -28.51
CA ASP A 296 -14.79 -15.17 -29.00
C ASP A 296 -14.96 -14.97 -30.50
N VAL A 297 -14.62 -13.78 -31.02
CA VAL A 297 -14.65 -13.50 -32.47
C VAL A 297 -13.66 -14.40 -33.20
N PHE A 298 -12.44 -14.56 -32.69
CA PHE A 298 -11.46 -15.44 -33.30
C PHE A 298 -11.95 -16.89 -33.35
N LEU A 299 -12.45 -17.42 -32.23
CA LEU A 299 -12.97 -18.79 -32.14
C LEU A 299 -14.19 -18.99 -33.05
N LEU A 300 -15.14 -18.04 -33.07
CA LEU A 300 -16.29 -18.06 -33.97
C LEU A 300 -15.85 -18.19 -35.43
N ASN A 301 -14.94 -17.32 -35.87
CA ASN A 301 -14.45 -17.32 -37.25
C ASN A 301 -13.64 -18.58 -37.58
N LEU A 302 -12.86 -19.09 -36.62
CA LEU A 302 -12.15 -20.36 -36.76
C LEU A 302 -13.12 -21.53 -36.95
N PHE A 303 -14.19 -21.61 -36.16
CA PHE A 303 -15.19 -22.66 -36.31
C PHE A 303 -16.00 -22.54 -37.60
N ILE A 304 -16.32 -21.33 -38.05
CA ILE A 304 -16.94 -21.10 -39.37
C ILE A 304 -16.01 -21.60 -40.49
N LEU A 305 -14.71 -21.27 -40.42
CA LEU A 305 -13.70 -21.74 -41.37
C LEU A 305 -13.62 -23.28 -41.39
N LEU A 306 -13.50 -23.92 -40.23
CA LEU A 306 -13.42 -25.38 -40.11
C LEU A 306 -14.69 -26.05 -40.63
N GLY A 307 -15.87 -25.56 -40.26
CA GLY A 307 -17.14 -26.09 -40.74
C GLY A 307 -17.27 -26.02 -42.26
N ARG A 308 -16.74 -24.96 -42.89
CA ARG A 308 -16.69 -24.84 -44.34
C ARG A 308 -15.74 -25.83 -44.99
N LEU A 309 -14.53 -25.98 -44.46
CA LEU A 309 -13.54 -26.95 -44.97
C LEU A 309 -14.05 -28.40 -44.90
N ILE A 310 -14.83 -28.73 -43.87
CA ILE A 310 -15.45 -30.05 -43.73
C ILE A 310 -16.58 -30.24 -44.72
N ARG A 311 -17.39 -29.20 -44.97
CA ARG A 311 -18.62 -29.30 -45.76
C ARG A 311 -18.41 -29.10 -47.26
N PHE A 312 -17.40 -28.34 -47.67
CA PHE A 312 -17.19 -27.92 -49.06
C PHE A 312 -15.76 -28.25 -49.51
N GLU A 313 -15.61 -28.91 -50.66
CA GLU A 313 -14.30 -29.34 -51.21
C GLU A 313 -13.36 -28.18 -51.56
N GLU A 314 -13.89 -27.02 -51.98
CA GLU A 314 -13.14 -25.77 -52.12
C GLU A 314 -13.74 -24.70 -51.19
N ALA A 315 -12.97 -24.25 -50.19
CA ALA A 315 -13.47 -23.29 -49.20
C ALA A 315 -13.80 -21.90 -49.79
N GLY A 316 -13.22 -21.55 -50.95
CA GLY A 316 -13.56 -20.38 -51.76
C GLY A 316 -13.65 -19.08 -50.96
N TYR A 317 -12.55 -18.65 -50.33
CA TYR A 317 -12.53 -17.37 -49.62
C TYR A 317 -12.46 -16.21 -50.60
N ASN A 318 -13.60 -15.54 -50.79
CA ASN A 318 -13.69 -14.27 -51.49
C ASN A 318 -14.08 -13.17 -50.50
N PHE A 319 -14.08 -11.91 -50.96
CA PHE A 319 -14.43 -10.76 -50.13
C PHE A 319 -15.80 -10.91 -49.44
N ASN A 320 -16.79 -11.50 -50.12
CA ASN A 320 -18.13 -11.68 -49.58
C ASN A 320 -18.15 -12.62 -48.37
N VAL A 321 -17.30 -13.66 -48.36
CA VAL A 321 -17.20 -14.57 -47.20
C VAL A 321 -16.69 -13.84 -45.96
N TRP A 322 -15.65 -13.01 -46.11
CA TRP A 322 -15.13 -12.21 -45.00
C TRP A 322 -16.14 -11.18 -44.51
N LEU A 323 -16.90 -10.56 -45.42
CA LEU A 323 -17.97 -9.63 -45.07
C LEU A 323 -19.07 -10.31 -44.24
N VAL A 324 -19.53 -11.49 -44.69
CA VAL A 324 -20.53 -12.28 -43.95
C VAL A 324 -20.01 -12.67 -42.57
N ASN A 325 -18.79 -13.20 -42.48
CA ASN A 325 -18.13 -13.53 -41.21
C ASN A 325 -18.04 -12.33 -40.25
N GLY A 326 -17.77 -11.14 -40.79
CA GLY A 326 -17.78 -9.88 -40.04
C GLY A 326 -19.17 -9.55 -39.47
N ILE A 327 -20.23 -9.74 -40.24
CA ILE A 327 -21.62 -9.55 -39.80
C ILE A 327 -21.99 -10.54 -38.68
N TYR A 328 -21.64 -11.83 -38.83
CA TYR A 328 -21.84 -12.83 -37.77
C TYR A 328 -21.11 -12.43 -36.48
N SER A 329 -19.86 -11.99 -36.60
CA SER A 329 -19.06 -11.50 -35.47
C SER A 329 -19.72 -10.31 -34.78
N LEU A 330 -20.32 -9.39 -35.55
CA LEU A 330 -21.05 -8.23 -35.02
C LEU A 330 -22.29 -8.66 -34.21
N PHE A 331 -23.07 -9.62 -34.71
CA PHE A 331 -24.23 -10.14 -33.96
C PHE A 331 -23.81 -10.79 -32.64
N TYR A 332 -22.74 -11.59 -32.65
CA TYR A 332 -22.22 -12.25 -31.45
C TYR A 332 -21.66 -11.27 -30.42
N ILE A 333 -20.90 -10.25 -30.85
CA ILE A 333 -20.42 -9.19 -29.95
C ILE A 333 -21.61 -8.38 -29.39
N SER A 334 -22.58 -8.03 -30.24
CA SER A 334 -23.73 -7.22 -29.83
C SER A 334 -24.58 -7.95 -28.79
N ALA A 335 -24.86 -9.23 -29.00
CA ALA A 335 -25.57 -10.06 -28.03
C ALA A 335 -24.77 -10.18 -26.72
N GLY A 336 -23.46 -10.44 -26.80
CA GLY A 336 -22.60 -10.51 -25.62
C GLY A 336 -22.52 -9.20 -24.83
N LEU A 337 -22.66 -8.05 -25.48
CA LEU A 337 -22.77 -6.75 -24.82
C LEU A 337 -24.13 -6.56 -24.15
N ILE A 338 -25.24 -6.92 -24.82
CA ILE A 338 -26.62 -6.82 -24.29
C ILE A 338 -26.78 -7.66 -23.02
N PHE A 339 -26.27 -8.89 -23.05
CA PHE A 339 -26.32 -9.81 -21.91
C PHE A 339 -25.17 -9.63 -20.91
N GLU A 340 -24.32 -8.62 -21.11
CA GLU A 340 -23.12 -8.34 -20.30
C GLU A 340 -22.18 -9.56 -20.14
N ALA A 341 -22.22 -10.50 -21.09
CA ALA A 341 -21.41 -11.71 -21.09
C ALA A 341 -19.92 -11.41 -21.21
N HIS A 342 -19.52 -10.26 -21.76
CA HIS A 342 -18.12 -9.82 -21.82
C HIS A 342 -17.69 -8.87 -20.70
N ARG A 343 -18.60 -8.50 -19.81
CA ARG A 343 -18.33 -7.51 -18.73
C ARG A 343 -18.63 -8.11 -17.37
N ARG A 344 -19.89 -8.03 -16.92
CA ARG A 344 -20.31 -8.40 -15.58
C ARG A 344 -20.34 -9.91 -15.38
N TYR A 345 -20.70 -10.66 -16.41
CA TYR A 345 -20.95 -12.10 -16.35
C TYR A 345 -19.98 -12.94 -17.17
N LYS A 346 -18.70 -12.52 -17.26
CA LYS A 346 -17.65 -13.15 -18.08
C LYS A 346 -17.36 -14.64 -17.86
N PHE A 347 -17.82 -15.21 -16.74
CA PHE A 347 -17.68 -16.63 -16.42
C PHE A 347 -19.02 -17.34 -16.25
N SER A 348 -20.13 -16.71 -16.65
CA SER A 348 -21.45 -17.32 -16.58
C SER A 348 -21.76 -18.08 -17.86
N GLY A 349 -21.75 -19.42 -17.79
CA GLY A 349 -22.17 -20.27 -18.90
C GLY A 349 -23.61 -19.98 -19.36
N ARG A 350 -24.50 -19.61 -18.43
CA ARG A 350 -25.89 -19.23 -18.75
C ARG A 350 -25.96 -17.96 -19.60
N MET A 351 -25.23 -16.91 -19.23
CA MET A 351 -25.24 -15.67 -20.01
C MET A 351 -24.53 -15.84 -21.36
N ALA A 352 -23.50 -16.69 -21.42
CA ALA A 352 -22.88 -17.08 -22.67
C ALA A 352 -23.87 -17.80 -23.62
N LEU A 353 -24.66 -18.75 -23.09
CA LEU A 353 -25.69 -19.45 -23.86
C LEU A 353 -26.79 -18.50 -24.38
N TYR A 354 -27.27 -17.57 -23.54
CA TYR A 354 -28.24 -16.57 -23.98
C TYR A 354 -27.69 -15.65 -25.07
N SER A 355 -26.42 -15.22 -24.91
CA SER A 355 -25.74 -14.40 -25.92
C SER A 355 -25.61 -15.16 -27.24
N ALA A 356 -25.16 -16.42 -27.20
CA ALA A 356 -25.01 -17.25 -28.39
C ALA A 356 -26.35 -17.53 -29.09
N GLY A 357 -27.40 -17.85 -28.32
CA GLY A 357 -28.74 -18.10 -28.85
C GLY A 357 -29.34 -16.85 -29.50
N ALA A 358 -29.23 -15.70 -28.85
CA ALA A 358 -29.71 -14.43 -29.40
C ALA A 358 -28.93 -14.01 -30.66
N ALA A 359 -27.61 -14.21 -30.65
CA ALA A 359 -26.77 -13.93 -31.81
C ALA A 359 -27.11 -14.83 -33.00
N ALA A 360 -27.29 -16.14 -32.76
CA ALA A 360 -27.67 -17.11 -33.78
C ALA A 360 -29.07 -16.82 -34.36
N PHE A 361 -30.03 -16.43 -33.53
CA PHE A 361 -31.35 -16.01 -33.99
C PHE A 361 -31.26 -14.74 -34.85
N GLY A 362 -30.53 -13.73 -34.37
CA GLY A 362 -30.33 -12.48 -35.10
C GLY A 362 -29.64 -12.68 -36.45
N SER A 363 -28.61 -13.52 -36.50
CA SER A 363 -27.92 -13.83 -37.74
C SER A 363 -28.78 -14.64 -38.70
N ALA A 364 -29.49 -15.66 -38.23
CA ALA A 364 -30.40 -16.45 -39.05
C ALA A 364 -31.53 -15.61 -39.65
N ALA A 365 -32.13 -14.72 -38.85
CA ALA A 365 -33.13 -13.78 -39.31
C ALA A 365 -32.57 -12.83 -40.38
N PHE A 366 -31.34 -12.31 -40.17
CA PHE A 366 -30.68 -11.47 -41.16
C PHE A 366 -30.44 -12.21 -42.48
N THR A 367 -29.86 -13.41 -42.44
CA THR A 367 -29.60 -14.23 -43.65
C THR A 367 -30.84 -14.85 -44.28
N TYR A 368 -32.02 -14.72 -43.69
CA TYR A 368 -33.26 -15.15 -44.34
C TYR A 368 -33.75 -14.13 -45.36
N PHE A 369 -33.42 -12.84 -45.16
CA PHE A 369 -33.84 -11.73 -46.02
C PHE A 369 -32.78 -11.29 -47.03
N PHE A 370 -31.56 -11.82 -46.94
CA PHE A 370 -30.41 -11.57 -47.83
C PHE A 370 -29.75 -12.89 -48.17
#